data_AF-A0A1E5G3P2-F1
#
_entry.id   AF-A0A1E5G3P2-F1
#
_cell.length_a   1.000
_cell.length_b   1.000
_cell.length_c   1.000
_cell.angle_alpha   90.00
_cell.angle_beta   90.00
_cell.angle_gamma   90.00
#
_symmetry.space_group_name_H-M   'P 1'
#
loop_
_entity.id
_entity.type
_entity.pdbx_description
1 polymer ?
#
loop_
_entity_poly.entity_id
_entity_poly.type
_entity_poly.pdbx_seq_one_letter_code
_entity_poly.pdbx_strand_id
1 'polypeptide(L)'
;MSIKTELTSWLQALGDLVYPKPPVCTLCNKSIYQAYFLEYSVENSANPKTQDDANARTEDNASARAYSHRRHQRLTSKEKRYLGKTRIELADHLCSLCYQGLKLITAPFCHKCGRTMTNIKLDGRSKGTDDPQVCQDCIQPSVQHRAFKYARAAAEYNDAIQELIHQYKYRGQRNLVEPLQIIMCNVFELHFKKQPFRIETLIPVPLHENRLAERGFNQALQISKHISNKHKIPIADILERTEYTEKQSKKSKVERTASLEHAFKVKNHNSAEQRHAGMVKAKSVLLIDDIYTTGTTVDACAGVLKEAGAKEVYVLTLAR
;
A
#
# COMPACT_ATOMS: atom_id res chain seq x y z
N MET A 1 51.80 -6.30 7.00
CA MET A 1 50.68 -5.55 7.59
C MET A 1 51.03 -5.22 9.02
N SER A 2 50.82 -3.98 9.46
CA SER A 2 51.19 -3.54 10.82
C SER A 2 50.22 -4.09 11.85
N ILE A 3 50.71 -4.55 13.01
CA ILE A 3 49.92 -4.98 14.18
C ILE A 3 48.85 -3.94 14.54
N LYS A 4 49.12 -2.65 14.30
CA LYS A 4 48.13 -1.57 14.50
C LYS A 4 46.88 -1.74 13.65
N THR A 5 47.02 -2.18 12.39
CA THR A 5 45.92 -2.34 11.43
C THR A 5 45.01 -3.51 11.83
N GLU A 6 45.59 -4.61 12.32
CA GLU A 6 44.83 -5.74 12.85
C GLU A 6 44.11 -5.36 14.15
N LEU A 7 44.77 -4.65 15.06
CA LEU A 7 44.14 -4.19 16.30
C LEU A 7 42.97 -3.23 16.04
N THR A 8 43.07 -2.33 15.04
CA THR A 8 41.95 -1.45 14.66
C THR A 8 40.79 -2.24 14.07
N SER A 9 41.07 -3.24 13.23
CA SER A 9 40.03 -4.11 12.68
C SER A 9 39.30 -4.91 13.77
N TRP A 10 40.04 -5.42 14.76
CA TRP A 10 39.47 -6.16 15.90
C TRP A 10 38.65 -5.26 16.83
N LEU A 11 39.14 -4.06 17.13
CA LEU A 11 38.40 -3.09 17.94
C LEU A 11 37.14 -2.58 17.23
N GLN A 12 37.21 -2.37 15.91
CA GLN A 12 36.03 -2.03 15.10
C GLN A 12 35.01 -3.17 15.08
N ALA A 13 35.46 -4.42 14.91
CA ALA A 13 34.58 -5.58 14.92
C ALA A 13 33.94 -5.83 16.29
N LEU A 14 34.70 -5.67 17.39
CA LEU A 14 34.16 -5.71 18.76
C LEU A 14 33.19 -4.55 19.03
N GLY A 15 33.51 -3.35 18.54
CA GLY A 15 32.64 -2.18 18.60
C GLY A 15 31.32 -2.41 17.88
N ASP A 16 31.35 -2.97 16.66
CA ASP A 16 30.15 -3.29 15.87
C ASP A 16 29.34 -4.45 16.49
N LEU A 17 29.97 -5.34 17.28
CA LEU A 17 29.31 -6.43 18.01
C LEU A 17 28.59 -5.94 19.29
N VAL A 18 29.17 -4.94 19.97
CA VAL A 18 28.65 -4.37 21.22
C VAL A 18 27.68 -3.21 20.96
N TYR A 19 27.89 -2.46 19.88
CA TYR A 19 27.06 -1.34 19.43
C TYR A 19 26.74 -1.51 17.93
N PRO A 20 25.73 -2.33 17.59
CA PRO A 20 25.36 -2.51 16.19
C PRO A 20 25.01 -1.15 15.58
N LYS A 21 25.53 -0.90 14.38
CA LYS A 21 25.17 0.31 13.62
C LYS A 21 23.64 0.39 13.51
N PRO A 22 23.04 1.56 13.77
CA PRO A 22 21.60 1.72 13.64
C PRO A 22 21.11 1.25 12.27
N PRO A 23 19.91 0.65 12.21
CA PRO A 23 19.25 0.48 10.93
C PRO A 23 19.12 1.84 10.24
N VAL A 24 19.21 1.81 8.92
CA VAL A 24 19.07 2.99 8.07
C VAL A 24 17.63 3.01 7.55
N CYS A 25 16.96 4.15 7.71
CA CYS A 25 15.61 4.34 7.21
C CYS A 25 15.61 4.21 5.69
N THR A 26 14.80 3.29 5.16
CA THR A 26 14.81 2.99 3.74
C THR A 26 14.28 4.14 2.88
N LEU A 27 13.41 5.00 3.43
CA LEU A 27 12.85 6.12 2.69
C LEU A 27 13.81 7.33 2.61
N CYS A 28 14.44 7.71 3.74
CA CYS A 28 15.23 8.95 3.83
C CYS A 28 16.74 8.72 3.99
N ASN A 29 17.19 7.46 4.04
CA ASN A 29 18.57 7.05 4.19
C ASN A 29 19.31 7.59 5.43
N LYS A 30 18.56 8.07 6.43
CA LYS A 30 19.10 8.50 7.74
C LYS A 30 19.14 7.33 8.71
N SER A 31 20.11 7.32 9.62
CA SER A 31 20.08 6.41 10.78
C SER A 31 18.76 6.61 11.54
N ILE A 32 18.09 5.50 11.88
CA ILE A 32 16.81 5.56 12.57
C ILE A 32 16.93 6.26 13.93
N TYR A 33 18.04 6.07 14.67
CA TYR A 33 18.29 6.81 15.91
C TYR A 33 18.47 8.33 15.68
N GLN A 34 19.16 8.76 14.62
CA GLN A 34 19.34 10.19 14.32
C GLN A 34 18.01 10.91 14.00
N ALA A 35 17.05 10.19 13.41
CA ALA A 35 15.72 10.72 13.17
C ALA A 35 14.88 10.90 14.46
N TYR A 36 15.12 10.07 15.50
CA TYR A 36 14.52 10.25 16.83
C TYR A 36 15.08 11.47 17.57
N PHE A 37 16.37 11.76 17.46
CA PHE A 37 16.98 12.93 18.12
C PHE A 37 16.58 14.26 17.49
N LEU A 38 16.31 14.31 16.18
CA LEU A 38 15.77 15.51 15.52
C LEU A 38 14.35 15.86 16.03
N GLU A 39 13.53 14.89 16.43
CA GLU A 39 12.22 15.18 17.07
C GLU A 39 12.41 15.87 18.43
N TYR A 40 13.41 15.45 19.23
CA TYR A 40 13.67 16.02 20.55
C TYR A 40 14.26 17.43 20.50
N SER A 41 15.08 17.73 19.49
CA SER A 41 15.71 19.05 19.33
C SER A 41 14.75 20.13 18.82
N VAL A 42 13.66 19.76 18.14
CA VAL A 42 12.68 20.72 17.61
C VAL A 42 11.59 21.06 18.64
N GLU A 43 11.33 20.16 19.61
CA GLU A 43 10.31 20.40 20.66
C GLU A 43 10.87 21.07 21.94
N ASN A 44 12.19 21.11 22.15
CA ASN A 44 12.80 21.67 23.37
C ASN A 44 13.50 23.03 23.20
N SER A 45 13.34 23.71 22.07
CA SER A 45 13.76 25.12 21.91
C SER A 45 12.55 26.06 21.85
N ALA A 46 11.71 26.02 22.88
CA ALA A 46 10.73 27.07 23.13
C ALA A 46 11.03 27.72 24.49
N ASN A 47 11.96 28.67 24.50
CA ASN A 47 12.07 29.69 25.54
C ASN A 47 11.71 31.05 24.93
N PRO A 48 11.10 31.98 25.69
CA PRO A 48 10.16 32.96 25.15
C PRO A 48 10.84 34.28 24.72
N LYS A 49 10.16 34.94 23.76
CA LYS A 49 10.27 36.36 23.38
C LYS A 49 11.59 36.83 22.75
N THR A 50 11.51 37.11 21.44
CA THR A 50 11.65 38.48 20.93
C THR A 50 10.59 38.68 19.83
N GLN A 51 9.83 39.78 19.96
CA GLN A 51 9.13 40.38 18.83
C GLN A 51 10.21 40.87 17.85
N ASP A 52 9.87 40.88 16.56
CA ASP A 52 10.70 41.24 15.41
C ASP A 52 11.30 40.02 14.71
N ASP A 53 10.46 39.38 13.88
CA ASP A 53 10.81 38.83 12.57
C ASP A 53 9.52 38.32 11.89
N ALA A 54 8.59 39.25 11.71
CA ALA A 54 7.44 39.07 10.83
C ALA A 54 7.90 39.38 9.40
N ASN A 55 8.34 38.36 8.66
CA ASN A 55 8.23 38.22 7.20
C ASN A 55 9.23 37.19 6.62
N ALA A 56 9.13 35.90 7.00
CA ALA A 56 9.81 34.81 6.27
C ALA A 56 9.30 33.40 6.64
N ARG A 57 7.98 33.16 6.71
CA ARG A 57 7.44 31.80 6.94
C ARG A 57 6.09 31.57 6.26
N THR A 58 6.09 31.52 4.94
CA THR A 58 4.95 31.04 4.16
C THR A 58 5.46 30.04 3.14
N GLU A 59 5.69 28.78 3.54
CA GLU A 59 5.55 27.62 2.64
C GLU A 59 5.60 26.25 3.37
N ASP A 60 6.26 26.11 4.52
CA ASP A 60 6.42 24.79 5.18
C ASP A 60 5.32 24.39 6.19
N ASN A 61 4.24 25.16 6.32
CA ASN A 61 3.22 24.94 7.37
C ASN A 61 1.98 24.15 6.90
N ALA A 62 1.90 23.75 5.63
CA ALA A 62 0.76 23.02 5.08
C ALA A 62 0.72 21.56 5.56
N SER A 63 1.89 20.91 5.67
CA SER A 63 2.03 19.50 6.08
C SER A 63 1.70 19.30 7.57
N ALA A 64 2.13 20.25 8.42
CA ALA A 64 1.83 20.25 9.85
C ALA A 64 0.35 20.60 10.13
N ARG A 65 -0.23 21.55 9.38
CA ARG A 65 -1.66 21.90 9.49
C ARG A 65 -2.60 20.81 8.98
N ALA A 66 -2.23 20.08 7.93
CA ALA A 66 -2.99 18.92 7.45
C ALA A 66 -3.04 17.80 8.50
N TYR A 67 -1.99 17.65 9.32
CA TYR A 67 -1.97 16.68 10.41
C TYR A 67 -2.74 17.17 11.65
N SER A 68 -2.71 18.48 11.95
CA SER A 68 -3.50 19.06 13.06
C SER A 68 -5.01 19.02 12.83
N HIS A 69 -5.49 18.84 11.60
CA HIS A 69 -6.91 18.65 11.31
C HIS A 69 -7.45 17.22 11.56
N ARG A 70 -6.60 16.23 11.90
CA ARG A 70 -7.04 14.90 12.42
C ARG A 70 -7.48 14.93 13.90
N ARG A 71 -7.52 16.09 14.55
CA ARG A 71 -7.70 16.21 16.01
C ARG A 71 -9.06 15.81 16.59
N HIS A 72 -10.06 15.49 15.78
CA HIS A 72 -11.42 15.20 16.28
C HIS A 72 -12.03 13.87 15.84
N GLN A 73 -11.23 12.91 15.35
CA GLN A 73 -11.75 11.57 15.09
C GLN A 73 -11.21 10.54 16.07
N ARG A 74 -12.10 9.96 16.88
CA ARG A 74 -11.75 8.88 17.81
C ARG A 74 -11.48 7.60 17.03
N LEU A 75 -10.21 7.24 16.89
CA LEU A 75 -9.79 5.92 16.40
C LEU A 75 -10.38 4.80 17.29
N THR A 76 -10.87 3.75 16.66
CA THR A 76 -11.30 2.53 17.35
C THR A 76 -10.10 1.82 17.99
N SER A 77 -10.34 0.97 18.99
CA SER A 77 -9.29 0.13 19.59
C SER A 77 -8.58 -0.76 18.56
N LYS A 78 -9.32 -1.21 17.54
CA LYS A 78 -8.78 -2.01 16.43
C LYS A 78 -7.80 -1.22 15.58
N GLU A 79 -8.13 0.03 15.26
CA GLU A 79 -7.27 0.93 14.48
C GLU A 79 -6.04 1.38 15.27
N LYS A 80 -6.18 1.71 16.56
CA LYS A 80 -5.04 2.00 17.44
C LYS A 80 -4.05 0.84 17.47
N ARG A 81 -4.56 -0.40 17.61
CA ARG A 81 -3.72 -1.60 17.57
C ARG A 81 -3.06 -1.79 16.21
N TYR A 82 -3.79 -1.56 15.12
CA TYR A 82 -3.24 -1.64 13.76
C TYR A 82 -2.08 -0.65 13.56
N LEU A 83 -2.27 0.64 13.91
CA LEU A 83 -1.23 1.65 13.77
C LEU A 83 -0.04 1.38 14.70
N GLY A 84 -0.29 1.01 15.96
CA GLY A 84 0.79 0.68 16.90
C GLY A 84 1.61 -0.53 16.44
N LYS A 85 0.94 -1.62 16.05
CA LYS A 85 1.59 -2.83 15.52
C LYS A 85 2.41 -2.53 14.27
N THR A 86 1.83 -1.79 13.32
CA THR A 86 2.52 -1.46 12.06
C THR A 86 3.74 -0.58 12.31
N ARG A 87 3.67 0.37 13.24
CA ARG A 87 4.84 1.17 13.65
C ARG A 87 5.96 0.31 14.21
N ILE A 88 5.63 -0.65 15.09
CA ILE A 88 6.62 -1.53 15.72
C ILE A 88 7.26 -2.46 14.69
N GLU A 89 6.46 -3.12 13.85
CA GLU A 89 6.98 -4.04 12.83
C GLU A 89 7.81 -3.32 11.76
N LEU A 90 7.60 -2.01 11.53
CA LEU A 90 8.39 -1.21 10.59
C LEU A 90 9.57 -0.47 11.22
N ALA A 91 9.81 -0.62 12.52
CA ALA A 91 10.80 0.18 13.25
C ALA A 91 12.24 -0.01 12.74
N ASP A 92 12.56 -1.18 12.17
CA ASP A 92 13.87 -1.48 11.59
C ASP A 92 13.99 -1.04 10.12
N HIS A 93 12.90 -0.59 9.51
CA HIS A 93 12.85 -0.21 8.10
C HIS A 93 12.61 1.28 7.88
N LEU A 94 11.82 1.93 8.75
CA LEU A 94 11.38 3.30 8.61
C LEU A 94 11.55 4.06 9.93
N CYS A 95 12.10 5.26 9.87
CA CYS A 95 12.07 6.16 11.01
C CYS A 95 10.65 6.68 11.28
N SER A 96 10.43 7.22 12.49
CA SER A 96 9.17 7.83 12.95
C SER A 96 8.54 8.77 11.91
N LEU A 97 9.33 9.72 11.39
CA LEU A 97 8.87 10.72 10.42
C LEU A 97 8.41 10.08 9.10
N CYS A 98 9.19 9.13 8.57
CA CYS A 98 8.85 8.45 7.32
C CYS A 98 7.63 7.54 7.49
N TYR A 99 7.50 6.87 8.64
CA TYR A 99 6.32 6.09 9.00
C TYR A 99 5.06 6.97 9.03
N GLN A 100 5.12 8.14 9.69
CA GLN A 100 4.02 9.10 9.73
C GLN A 100 3.68 9.63 8.33
N GLY A 101 4.70 9.85 7.50
CA GLY A 101 4.56 10.29 6.10
C GLY A 101 3.77 9.33 5.22
N LEU A 102 3.71 8.03 5.55
CA LEU A 102 2.93 7.06 4.78
C LEU A 102 1.42 7.38 4.74
N LYS A 103 0.89 8.10 5.74
CA LYS A 103 -0.55 8.39 5.87
C LYS A 103 -1.43 7.15 5.72
N LEU A 104 -1.24 6.18 6.62
CA LEU A 104 -2.06 4.96 6.66
C LEU A 104 -3.55 5.31 6.79
N ILE A 105 -4.38 4.61 6.02
CA ILE A 105 -5.83 4.80 5.96
C ILE A 105 -6.50 4.15 7.18
N THR A 106 -7.32 4.93 7.87
CA THR A 106 -8.25 4.48 8.90
C THR A 106 -9.63 5.02 8.59
N ALA A 107 -10.66 4.58 9.31
CA ALA A 107 -11.99 5.15 9.15
C ALA A 107 -11.95 6.68 9.36
N PRO A 108 -12.75 7.42 8.56
CA PRO A 108 -13.78 6.92 7.69
C PRO A 108 -13.27 6.80 6.25
N PHE A 109 -13.73 5.76 5.57
CA PHE A 109 -13.40 5.54 4.16
C PHE A 109 -14.62 5.04 3.41
N CYS A 110 -14.62 5.21 2.10
CA CYS A 110 -15.66 4.66 1.24
C CYS A 110 -15.74 3.14 1.38
N HIS A 111 -16.93 2.60 1.64
CA HIS A 111 -17.14 1.17 1.81
C HIS A 111 -16.84 0.36 0.54
N LYS A 112 -17.05 0.95 -0.64
CA LYS A 112 -16.73 0.32 -1.95
C LYS A 112 -15.24 0.36 -2.28
N CYS A 113 -14.62 1.54 -2.34
CA CYS A 113 -13.23 1.66 -2.83
C CYS A 113 -12.17 1.92 -1.76
N GLY A 114 -12.55 2.25 -0.52
CA GLY A 114 -11.62 2.55 0.56
C GLY A 114 -11.01 3.96 0.53
N ARG A 115 -11.55 4.90 -0.26
CA ARG A 115 -11.11 6.31 -0.29
C ARG A 115 -11.34 6.96 1.08
N THR A 116 -10.33 7.62 1.66
CA THR A 116 -10.51 8.43 2.87
C THR A 116 -11.60 9.48 2.65
N MET A 117 -12.55 9.55 3.58
CA MET A 117 -13.65 10.50 3.51
C MET A 117 -13.36 11.65 4.49
N THR A 118 -13.11 12.85 3.97
CA THR A 118 -12.74 14.01 4.80
C THR A 118 -13.94 14.90 5.18
N ASN A 119 -15.06 14.78 4.46
CA ASN A 119 -16.24 15.64 4.62
C ASN A 119 -17.50 14.83 4.94
N ILE A 120 -17.45 14.08 6.04
CA ILE A 120 -18.63 13.43 6.62
C ILE A 120 -19.39 14.46 7.45
N LYS A 121 -20.64 14.76 7.07
CA LYS A 121 -21.58 15.58 7.85
C LYS A 121 -21.85 14.90 9.20
N LEU A 122 -22.30 15.69 10.19
CA LEU A 122 -22.59 15.21 11.55
C LEU A 122 -23.64 14.08 11.61
N ASP A 123 -24.46 13.92 10.57
CA ASP A 123 -25.44 12.84 10.39
C ASP A 123 -24.87 11.60 9.67
N GLY A 124 -23.55 11.55 9.47
CA GLY A 124 -22.85 10.48 8.76
C GLY A 124 -22.77 10.66 7.24
N ARG A 125 -23.48 11.62 6.63
CA ARG A 125 -23.56 11.76 5.16
C ARG A 125 -22.35 12.44 4.54
N SER A 126 -21.82 11.91 3.44
CA SER A 126 -20.86 12.66 2.64
C SER A 126 -21.56 13.82 1.94
N LYS A 127 -20.93 15.00 1.83
CA LYS A 127 -21.50 16.13 1.06
C LYS A 127 -21.76 15.68 -0.40
N GLY A 128 -23.03 15.62 -0.80
CA GLY A 128 -23.47 15.37 -2.17
C GLY A 128 -23.86 13.93 -2.51
N THR A 129 -24.12 13.06 -1.52
CA THR A 129 -24.56 11.68 -1.75
C THR A 129 -25.65 11.28 -0.74
N ASP A 130 -26.63 10.47 -1.18
CA ASP A 130 -27.65 9.90 -0.29
C ASP A 130 -27.11 8.74 0.56
N ASP A 131 -26.07 8.06 0.07
CA ASP A 131 -25.35 7.04 0.83
C ASP A 131 -24.16 7.68 1.60
N PRO A 132 -24.20 7.70 2.95
CA PRO A 132 -23.14 8.26 3.77
C PRO A 132 -21.77 7.59 3.61
N GLN A 133 -21.75 6.34 3.16
CA GLN A 133 -20.60 5.44 3.22
C GLN A 133 -19.93 5.25 1.86
N VAL A 134 -20.42 5.89 0.79
CA VAL A 134 -19.87 5.74 -0.57
C VAL A 134 -19.41 7.10 -1.11
N CYS A 135 -18.23 7.15 -1.74
CA CYS A 135 -17.72 8.39 -2.33
C CYS A 135 -18.38 8.70 -3.67
N GLN A 136 -18.30 9.97 -4.10
CA GLN A 136 -18.87 10.44 -5.37
C GLN A 136 -18.41 9.61 -6.57
N ASP A 137 -17.11 9.26 -6.66
CA ASP A 137 -16.59 8.44 -7.73
C ASP A 137 -17.31 7.08 -7.82
N CYS A 138 -17.67 6.47 -6.70
CA CYS A 138 -18.31 5.14 -6.66
C CYS A 138 -19.84 5.17 -6.81
N ILE A 139 -20.44 6.36 -6.91
CA ILE A 139 -21.87 6.55 -7.19
C ILE A 139 -22.10 6.85 -8.68
N GLN A 140 -21.05 7.18 -9.44
CA GLN A 140 -21.18 7.40 -10.87
C GLN A 140 -21.73 6.13 -11.57
N PRO A 141 -22.73 6.25 -12.47
CA PRO A 141 -23.33 5.11 -13.17
C PRO A 141 -22.31 4.23 -13.89
N SER A 142 -21.27 4.85 -14.46
CA SER A 142 -20.17 4.18 -15.18
C SER A 142 -19.34 3.22 -14.34
N VAL A 143 -19.45 3.27 -13.01
CA VAL A 143 -18.70 2.38 -12.10
C VAL A 143 -19.61 1.76 -11.03
N GLN A 144 -20.93 1.77 -11.21
CA GLN A 144 -21.84 1.15 -10.25
C GLN A 144 -21.73 -0.39 -10.30
N HIS A 145 -21.39 -0.94 -11.47
CA HIS A 145 -21.29 -2.38 -11.73
C HIS A 145 -19.84 -2.88 -11.68
N ARG A 146 -19.14 -2.63 -10.58
CA ARG A 146 -17.81 -3.21 -10.36
C ARG A 146 -17.91 -4.72 -10.18
N ALA A 147 -16.98 -5.45 -10.78
CA ALA A 147 -16.91 -6.91 -10.70
C ALA A 147 -16.35 -7.39 -9.34
N PHE A 148 -15.76 -6.48 -8.55
CA PHE A 148 -15.33 -6.74 -7.17
C PHE A 148 -16.28 -6.14 -6.14
N LYS A 149 -16.34 -6.77 -4.96
CA LYS A 149 -17.22 -6.40 -3.84
C LYS A 149 -16.78 -5.12 -3.12
N TYR A 150 -15.51 -5.07 -2.71
CA TYR A 150 -14.88 -3.84 -2.23
C TYR A 150 -13.35 -3.89 -2.32
N ALA A 151 -12.74 -2.71 -2.28
CA ALA A 151 -11.29 -2.51 -2.22
C ALA A 151 -10.87 -1.85 -0.91
N ARG A 152 -9.70 -2.23 -0.40
CA ARG A 152 -8.99 -1.56 0.69
C ARG A 152 -7.55 -1.28 0.28
N ALA A 153 -6.98 -0.25 0.86
CA ALA A 153 -5.62 0.16 0.60
C ALA A 153 -4.93 0.50 1.91
N ALA A 154 -3.61 0.36 1.96
CA ALA A 154 -2.86 0.65 3.17
C ALA A 154 -2.78 2.14 3.48
N ALA A 155 -2.48 2.94 2.46
CA ALA A 155 -2.10 4.33 2.56
C ALA A 155 -2.82 5.20 1.53
N GLU A 156 -2.98 6.48 1.86
CA GLU A 156 -3.30 7.51 0.86
C GLU A 156 -2.10 7.69 -0.06
N TYR A 157 -2.34 7.71 -1.37
CA TYR A 157 -1.30 7.95 -2.35
C TYR A 157 -0.70 9.35 -2.16
N ASN A 158 0.59 9.37 -1.82
CA ASN A 158 1.37 10.57 -1.53
C ASN A 158 2.85 10.28 -1.85
N ASP A 159 3.71 11.30 -1.72
CA ASP A 159 5.13 11.19 -2.07
C ASP A 159 5.87 10.09 -1.30
N ALA A 160 5.53 9.86 -0.02
CA ALA A 160 6.21 8.86 0.80
C ALA A 160 5.90 7.43 0.33
N ILE A 161 4.62 7.07 0.17
CA ILE A 161 4.27 5.73 -0.31
C ILE A 161 4.64 5.55 -1.79
N GLN A 162 4.57 6.62 -2.59
CA GLN A 162 5.02 6.61 -3.99
C GLN A 162 6.51 6.31 -4.08
N GLU A 163 7.36 7.00 -3.31
CA GLU A 163 8.80 6.80 -3.33
C GLU A 163 9.16 5.38 -2.86
N LEU A 164 8.50 4.89 -1.79
CA LEU A 164 8.71 3.53 -1.31
C LEU A 164 8.41 2.47 -2.39
N ILE A 165 7.28 2.62 -3.08
CA ILE A 165 6.90 1.74 -4.21
C ILE A 165 7.85 1.91 -5.40
N HIS A 166 8.29 3.13 -5.68
CA HIS A 166 9.16 3.46 -6.81
C HIS A 166 10.57 2.87 -6.64
N GLN A 167 11.17 3.06 -5.46
CA GLN A 167 12.46 2.48 -5.11
C GLN A 167 12.43 0.95 -5.21
N TYR A 168 11.34 0.33 -4.76
CA TYR A 168 11.13 -1.11 -4.89
C TYR A 168 11.03 -1.55 -6.36
N LYS A 169 10.22 -0.86 -7.17
CA LYS A 169 9.97 -1.24 -8.58
C LYS A 169 11.17 -1.07 -9.50
N TYR A 170 11.97 -0.03 -9.33
CA TYR A 170 12.89 0.42 -10.38
C TYR A 170 14.35 0.58 -9.94
N ARG A 171 14.64 0.70 -8.64
CA ARG A 171 16.03 0.94 -8.17
C ARG A 171 16.75 -0.32 -7.70
N GLY A 172 16.22 -1.51 -8.03
CA GLY A 172 16.84 -2.79 -7.63
C GLY A 172 16.82 -3.06 -6.12
N GLN A 173 16.16 -2.22 -5.32
CA GLN A 173 16.10 -2.34 -3.87
C GLN A 173 15.08 -3.41 -3.45
N ARG A 174 15.37 -4.68 -3.77
CA ARG A 174 14.49 -5.81 -3.47
C ARG A 174 14.21 -5.97 -1.97
N ASN A 175 15.12 -5.47 -1.13
CA ASN A 175 15.01 -5.45 0.32
C ASN A 175 13.78 -4.66 0.81
N LEU A 176 13.28 -3.72 0.00
CA LEU A 176 12.02 -3.00 0.27
C LEU A 176 10.77 -3.86 0.22
N VAL A 177 10.87 -5.11 -0.26
CA VAL A 177 9.73 -6.03 -0.25
C VAL A 177 9.21 -6.26 1.17
N GLU A 178 10.09 -6.30 2.17
CA GLU A 178 9.74 -6.60 3.55
C GLU A 178 8.86 -5.52 4.20
N PRO A 179 9.23 -4.22 4.21
CA PRO A 179 8.34 -3.18 4.73
C PRO A 179 7.02 -3.11 3.97
N LEU A 180 7.02 -3.30 2.64
CA LEU A 180 5.78 -3.35 1.85
C LEU A 180 4.89 -4.55 2.20
N GLN A 181 5.48 -5.71 2.44
CA GLN A 181 4.79 -6.93 2.90
C GLN A 181 4.18 -6.75 4.29
N ILE A 182 4.90 -6.12 5.21
CA ILE A 182 4.41 -5.80 6.57
C ILE A 182 3.19 -4.88 6.48
N ILE A 183 3.31 -3.79 5.72
CA ILE A 183 2.21 -2.84 5.48
C ILE A 183 0.98 -3.58 4.92
N MET A 184 1.16 -4.36 3.84
CA MET A 184 0.07 -5.08 3.20
C MET A 184 -0.59 -6.10 4.13
N CYS A 185 0.22 -6.83 4.90
CA CYS A 185 -0.28 -7.83 5.84
C CYS A 185 -1.08 -7.19 6.97
N ASN A 186 -0.65 -6.05 7.50
CA ASN A 186 -1.37 -5.40 8.59
C ASN A 186 -2.74 -4.87 8.16
N VAL A 187 -2.86 -4.39 6.92
CA VAL A 187 -4.13 -3.97 6.33
C VAL A 187 -5.02 -5.19 6.05
N PHE A 188 -4.44 -6.31 5.61
CA PHE A 188 -5.14 -7.59 5.53
C PHE A 188 -5.73 -8.01 6.88
N GLU A 189 -4.93 -7.96 7.95
CA GLU A 189 -5.39 -8.31 9.30
C GLU A 189 -6.48 -7.35 9.82
N LEU A 190 -6.39 -6.07 9.46
CA LEU A 190 -7.38 -5.06 9.81
C LEU A 190 -8.73 -5.32 9.11
N HIS A 191 -8.72 -5.61 7.81
CA HIS A 191 -9.95 -5.60 7.01
C HIS A 191 -10.50 -6.98 6.64
N PHE A 192 -9.68 -8.03 6.55
CA PHE A 192 -10.09 -9.31 5.96
C PHE A 192 -9.99 -10.51 6.91
N LYS A 193 -9.06 -10.50 7.89
CA LYS A 193 -8.80 -11.67 8.76
C LYS A 193 -9.99 -12.09 9.64
N LYS A 194 -10.77 -11.14 10.15
CA LYS A 194 -11.90 -11.38 11.08
C LYS A 194 -13.23 -10.95 10.46
N GLN A 195 -13.51 -11.43 9.26
CA GLN A 195 -14.76 -11.18 8.56
C GLN A 195 -15.66 -12.43 8.64
N PRO A 196 -16.98 -12.28 8.43
CA PRO A 196 -17.91 -13.43 8.38
C PRO A 196 -17.65 -14.35 7.16
N PHE A 197 -16.83 -13.90 6.21
CA PHE A 197 -16.33 -14.69 5.10
C PHE A 197 -14.81 -14.91 5.25
N ARG A 198 -14.28 -15.92 4.57
CA ARG A 198 -12.85 -16.22 4.54
C ARG A 198 -12.28 -15.93 3.16
N ILE A 199 -11.11 -15.31 3.10
CA ILE A 199 -10.31 -15.27 1.88
C ILE A 199 -9.64 -16.63 1.68
N GLU A 200 -9.90 -17.26 0.55
CA GLU A 200 -9.46 -18.63 0.27
C GLU A 200 -8.28 -18.68 -0.71
N THR A 201 -8.04 -17.61 -1.48
CA THR A 201 -6.95 -17.53 -2.44
C THR A 201 -6.52 -16.09 -2.66
N LEU A 202 -5.22 -15.84 -2.71
CA LEU A 202 -4.63 -14.56 -3.12
C LEU A 202 -4.31 -14.61 -4.61
N ILE A 203 -4.67 -13.58 -5.35
CA ILE A 203 -4.40 -13.51 -6.79
C ILE A 203 -3.67 -12.20 -7.08
N PRO A 204 -2.38 -12.24 -7.44
CA PRO A 204 -1.65 -11.04 -7.80
C PRO A 204 -2.11 -10.51 -9.16
N VAL A 205 -2.25 -9.19 -9.29
CA VAL A 205 -2.46 -8.57 -10.60
C VAL A 205 -1.22 -8.80 -11.48
N PRO A 206 -1.38 -9.25 -12.74
CA PRO A 206 -0.25 -9.55 -13.60
C PRO A 206 0.36 -8.29 -14.21
N LEU A 207 1.67 -8.35 -14.47
CA LEU A 207 2.33 -7.43 -15.39
C LEU A 207 2.23 -7.99 -16.81
N HIS A 208 2.30 -7.09 -17.80
CA HIS A 208 2.62 -7.51 -19.17
C HIS A 208 4.03 -8.10 -19.23
N GLU A 209 4.25 -9.07 -20.12
CA GLU A 209 5.53 -9.77 -20.29
C GLU A 209 6.74 -8.82 -20.44
N ASN A 210 6.65 -7.79 -21.30
CA ASN A 210 7.71 -6.79 -21.44
C ASN A 210 8.07 -6.11 -20.12
N ARG A 211 7.07 -5.70 -19.32
CA ARG A 211 7.32 -5.10 -18.01
C ARG A 211 7.85 -6.10 -17.00
N LEU A 212 7.47 -7.37 -17.10
CA LEU A 212 8.02 -8.43 -16.27
C LEU A 212 9.49 -8.71 -16.63
N ALA A 213 9.83 -8.69 -17.91
CA ALA A 213 11.20 -8.87 -18.40
C ALA A 213 12.11 -7.69 -18.00
N GLU A 214 11.65 -6.45 -18.21
CA GLU A 214 12.37 -5.24 -17.80
C GLU A 214 12.61 -5.21 -16.28
N ARG A 215 11.59 -5.56 -15.50
CA ARG A 215 11.63 -5.41 -14.04
C ARG A 215 12.18 -6.64 -13.31
N GLY A 216 12.12 -7.81 -13.94
CA GLY A 216 12.57 -9.11 -13.43
C GLY A 216 11.65 -9.76 -12.39
N PHE A 217 10.56 -9.13 -11.96
CA PHE A 217 9.61 -9.69 -10.98
C PHE A 217 8.22 -9.02 -11.04
N ASN A 218 7.19 -9.74 -10.54
CA ASN A 218 5.85 -9.18 -10.28
C ASN A 218 5.73 -8.74 -8.80
N GLN A 219 5.44 -7.46 -8.59
CA GLN A 219 5.41 -6.78 -7.28
C GLN A 219 4.25 -7.31 -6.46
N ALA A 220 3.07 -7.38 -7.06
CA ALA A 220 1.86 -7.87 -6.42
C ALA A 220 2.07 -9.30 -5.91
N LEU A 221 2.72 -10.14 -6.74
CA LEU A 221 3.10 -11.49 -6.34
C LEU A 221 4.05 -11.47 -5.14
N GLN A 222 5.13 -10.71 -5.19
CA GLN A 222 6.09 -10.65 -4.07
C GLN A 222 5.45 -10.13 -2.79
N ILE A 223 4.65 -9.07 -2.85
CA ILE A 223 4.01 -8.46 -1.68
C ILE A 223 2.96 -9.41 -1.06
N SER A 224 2.32 -10.26 -1.88
CA SER A 224 1.33 -11.25 -1.38
C SER A 224 1.95 -12.37 -0.54
N LYS A 225 3.25 -12.67 -0.71
CA LYS A 225 3.92 -13.82 -0.07
C LYS A 225 3.84 -13.81 1.45
N HIS A 226 3.95 -12.64 2.08
CA HIS A 226 3.90 -12.55 3.54
C HIS A 226 2.51 -12.90 4.09
N ILE A 227 1.44 -12.41 3.45
CA ILE A 227 0.06 -12.78 3.81
C ILE A 227 -0.13 -14.29 3.65
N SER A 228 0.32 -14.83 2.52
CA SER A 228 0.22 -16.27 2.22
C SER A 228 0.91 -17.13 3.29
N ASN A 229 2.17 -16.82 3.59
CA ASN A 229 2.97 -17.59 4.54
C ASN A 229 2.42 -17.53 5.96
N LYS A 230 1.98 -16.34 6.40
CA LYS A 230 1.47 -16.08 7.75
C LYS A 230 0.08 -16.67 7.97
N HIS A 231 -0.80 -16.58 6.96
CA HIS A 231 -2.20 -17.00 7.10
C HIS A 231 -2.53 -18.32 6.41
N LYS A 232 -1.54 -18.97 5.79
CA LYS A 232 -1.69 -20.23 5.04
C LYS A 232 -2.77 -20.13 3.95
N ILE A 233 -2.79 -19.00 3.25
CA ILE A 233 -3.68 -18.75 2.11
C ILE A 233 -2.87 -18.97 0.83
N PRO A 234 -3.27 -19.88 -0.07
CA PRO A 234 -2.53 -20.11 -1.30
C PRO A 234 -2.53 -18.88 -2.20
N ILE A 235 -1.43 -18.69 -2.93
CA ILE A 235 -1.33 -17.72 -4.01
C ILE A 235 -1.57 -18.46 -5.32
N ALA A 236 -2.49 -17.96 -6.14
CA ALA A 236 -2.76 -18.45 -7.48
C ALA A 236 -2.33 -17.38 -8.50
N ASP A 237 -1.16 -17.56 -9.11
CA ASP A 237 -0.66 -16.70 -10.19
C ASP A 237 -1.22 -17.15 -11.55
N ILE A 238 -2.53 -16.95 -11.71
CA ILE A 238 -3.31 -17.53 -12.82
C ILE A 238 -3.78 -16.49 -13.83
N LEU A 239 -3.62 -15.21 -13.54
CA LEU A 239 -3.97 -14.15 -14.46
C LEU A 239 -2.76 -13.82 -15.34
N GLU A 240 -3.02 -13.48 -16.59
CA GLU A 240 -2.03 -12.92 -17.50
C GLU A 240 -2.58 -11.67 -18.17
N ARG A 241 -1.65 -10.76 -18.50
CA ARG A 241 -1.97 -9.51 -19.18
C ARG A 241 -1.55 -9.62 -20.64
N THR A 242 -2.52 -9.63 -21.55
CA THR A 242 -2.34 -9.86 -22.99
C THR A 242 -1.94 -8.62 -23.76
N GLU A 243 -2.34 -7.43 -23.30
CA GLU A 243 -2.03 -6.19 -23.99
C GLU A 243 -0.89 -5.43 -23.31
N TYR A 244 0.10 -4.98 -24.08
CA TYR A 244 1.05 -3.98 -23.63
C TYR A 244 0.39 -2.60 -23.75
N THR A 245 0.25 -1.91 -22.63
CA THR A 245 -0.10 -0.48 -22.68
C THR A 245 1.06 0.28 -22.06
N GLU A 246 1.82 0.97 -22.90
CA GLU A 246 2.71 2.04 -22.45
C GLU A 246 1.93 3.08 -21.65
N LYS A 247 2.62 3.84 -20.79
CA LYS A 247 2.02 4.93 -20.00
C LYS A 247 1.29 5.88 -20.93
N GLN A 248 -0.04 5.73 -21.01
CA GLN A 248 -0.90 6.45 -21.93
C GLN A 248 -1.01 7.93 -21.53
N SER A 249 -0.10 8.77 -22.03
CA SER A 249 -0.23 10.23 -21.94
C SER A 249 -1.11 10.83 -23.05
N LYS A 250 -1.69 10.04 -23.96
CA LYS A 250 -2.40 10.58 -25.14
C LYS A 250 -3.72 9.90 -25.60
N LYS A 251 -4.30 8.94 -24.87
CA LYS A 251 -5.58 8.30 -25.28
C LYS A 251 -6.81 8.80 -24.52
N SER A 252 -7.92 8.94 -25.24
CA SER A 252 -9.20 9.42 -24.72
C SER A 252 -9.78 8.47 -23.67
N LYS A 253 -10.71 8.96 -22.83
CA LYS A 253 -11.36 8.17 -21.78
C LYS A 253 -12.15 6.97 -22.35
N VAL A 254 -12.62 7.07 -23.60
CA VAL A 254 -13.44 6.03 -24.28
C VAL A 254 -12.55 4.90 -24.83
N GLU A 255 -11.43 5.23 -25.46
CA GLU A 255 -10.46 4.23 -25.95
C GLU A 255 -9.82 3.45 -24.78
N ARG A 256 -9.71 4.08 -23.60
CA ARG A 256 -9.23 3.43 -22.37
C ARG A 256 -10.14 2.30 -21.89
N THR A 257 -11.46 2.45 -22.03
CA THR A 257 -12.42 1.46 -21.51
C THR A 257 -12.47 0.24 -22.42
N ALA A 258 -12.50 0.44 -23.76
CA ALA A 258 -12.54 -0.65 -24.73
C ALA A 258 -11.25 -1.51 -24.75
N SER A 259 -10.06 -0.90 -24.60
CA SER A 259 -8.80 -1.66 -24.54
C SER A 259 -8.63 -2.51 -23.27
N LEU A 260 -9.41 -2.26 -22.20
CA LEU A 260 -9.24 -3.00 -20.94
C LEU A 260 -10.14 -4.24 -20.83
N GLU A 261 -11.22 -4.33 -21.61
CA GLU A 261 -12.16 -5.46 -21.61
C GLU A 261 -11.51 -6.79 -22.07
N HIS A 262 -10.40 -6.72 -22.81
CA HIS A 262 -9.64 -7.91 -23.26
C HIS A 262 -8.17 -7.93 -22.84
N ALA A 263 -7.77 -7.01 -21.94
CA ALA A 263 -6.38 -6.88 -21.51
C ALA A 263 -5.92 -7.99 -20.55
N PHE A 264 -6.85 -8.76 -19.98
CA PHE A 264 -6.57 -9.80 -18.98
C PHE A 264 -7.30 -11.09 -19.32
N LYS A 265 -6.68 -12.23 -19.01
CA LYS A 265 -7.30 -13.56 -19.10
C LYS A 265 -6.72 -14.51 -18.05
N VAL A 266 -7.38 -15.65 -17.86
CA VAL A 266 -6.81 -16.77 -17.11
C VAL A 266 -5.82 -17.51 -18.01
N LYS A 267 -4.65 -17.86 -17.48
CA LYS A 267 -3.60 -18.59 -18.19
C LYS A 267 -4.14 -19.92 -18.72
N ASN A 268 -4.08 -20.09 -20.04
CA ASN A 268 -4.42 -21.34 -20.73
C ASN A 268 -3.17 -22.18 -20.96
N HIS A 269 -2.95 -23.17 -20.08
CA HIS A 269 -2.15 -24.34 -20.46
C HIS A 269 -3.12 -25.52 -20.47
N ASN A 270 -3.11 -26.33 -21.53
CA ASN A 270 -4.15 -27.32 -21.84
C ASN A 270 -4.44 -28.37 -20.75
N SER A 271 -3.59 -28.49 -19.71
CA SER A 271 -3.80 -29.31 -18.50
C SER A 271 -3.87 -28.48 -17.20
N ALA A 272 -3.61 -27.19 -17.27
CA ALA A 272 -3.68 -26.23 -16.17
C ALA A 272 -5.02 -25.49 -16.14
N GLU A 273 -5.77 -25.38 -17.25
CA GLU A 273 -7.05 -24.66 -17.30
C GLU A 273 -8.07 -25.23 -16.28
N GLN A 274 -8.19 -26.56 -16.21
CA GLN A 274 -9.00 -27.24 -15.18
C GLN A 274 -8.46 -27.02 -13.75
N ARG A 275 -7.14 -26.95 -13.58
CA ARG A 275 -6.50 -26.70 -12.27
C ARG A 275 -6.68 -25.24 -11.83
N HIS A 276 -6.52 -24.28 -12.73
CA HIS A 276 -6.70 -22.84 -12.50
C HIS A 276 -8.16 -22.52 -12.22
N ALA A 277 -9.10 -23.13 -12.96
CA ALA A 277 -10.52 -23.05 -12.64
C ALA A 277 -10.79 -23.58 -11.23
N GLY A 278 -10.23 -24.74 -10.84
CA GLY A 278 -10.33 -25.25 -9.46
C GLY A 278 -9.68 -24.35 -8.38
N MET A 279 -8.71 -23.51 -8.75
CA MET A 279 -8.10 -22.55 -7.85
C MET A 279 -9.03 -21.38 -7.49
N VAL A 280 -10.01 -21.04 -8.33
CA VAL A 280 -10.89 -19.87 -8.17
C VAL A 280 -12.37 -20.24 -7.95
N LYS A 281 -12.81 -21.34 -8.54
CA LYS A 281 -14.22 -21.73 -8.60
C LYS A 281 -14.84 -21.82 -7.21
N ALA A 282 -15.96 -21.11 -7.04
CA ALA A 282 -16.73 -21.01 -5.81
C ALA A 282 -15.98 -20.43 -4.59
N LYS A 283 -14.79 -19.83 -4.79
CA LYS A 283 -14.00 -19.26 -3.71
C LYS A 283 -14.15 -17.75 -3.60
N SER A 284 -13.93 -17.24 -2.39
CA SER A 284 -13.72 -15.81 -2.14
C SER A 284 -12.23 -15.48 -2.33
N VAL A 285 -11.93 -14.66 -3.32
CA VAL A 285 -10.55 -14.34 -3.73
C VAL A 285 -10.17 -12.91 -3.37
N LEU A 286 -8.89 -12.70 -3.06
CA LEU A 286 -8.33 -11.38 -2.80
C LEU A 286 -7.32 -11.02 -3.90
N LEU A 287 -7.69 -10.08 -4.75
CA LEU A 287 -6.79 -9.45 -5.71
C LEU A 287 -5.79 -8.55 -4.98
N ILE A 288 -4.52 -8.73 -5.29
CA ILE A 288 -3.41 -7.96 -4.73
C ILE A 288 -2.81 -7.09 -5.85
N ASP A 289 -2.67 -5.79 -5.60
CA ASP A 289 -1.95 -4.85 -6.48
C ASP A 289 -1.16 -3.85 -5.64
N ASP A 290 -0.34 -3.00 -6.26
CA ASP A 290 0.37 -1.95 -5.55
C ASP A 290 -0.44 -0.65 -5.42
N ILE A 291 -1.05 -0.15 -6.50
CA ILE A 291 -1.73 1.14 -6.52
C ILE A 291 -3.14 1.01 -7.09
N TYR A 292 -4.13 1.45 -6.32
CA TYR A 292 -5.50 1.63 -6.80
C TYR A 292 -5.71 3.08 -7.25
N THR A 293 -5.89 3.31 -8.55
CA THR A 293 -6.23 4.65 -9.08
C THR A 293 -7.75 4.76 -9.33
N THR A 294 -8.19 4.57 -10.57
CA THR A 294 -9.61 4.49 -10.97
C THR A 294 -10.23 3.14 -10.61
N GLY A 295 -9.39 2.16 -10.34
CA GLY A 295 -9.76 0.77 -10.14
C GLY A 295 -10.02 -0.01 -11.42
N THR A 296 -9.78 0.56 -12.61
CA THR A 296 -10.09 -0.12 -13.87
C THR A 296 -9.31 -1.42 -14.05
N THR A 297 -8.02 -1.44 -13.67
CA THR A 297 -7.19 -2.65 -13.71
C THR A 297 -7.76 -3.79 -12.86
N VAL A 298 -8.06 -3.50 -11.58
CA VAL A 298 -8.56 -4.52 -10.64
C VAL A 298 -9.99 -4.92 -10.96
N ASP A 299 -10.78 -4.04 -11.57
CA ASP A 299 -12.13 -4.34 -12.03
C ASP A 299 -12.14 -5.29 -13.23
N ALA A 300 -11.27 -5.05 -14.22
CA ALA A 300 -11.09 -5.97 -15.34
C ALA A 300 -10.59 -7.35 -14.88
N CYS A 301 -9.59 -7.38 -13.98
CA CYS A 301 -9.13 -8.64 -13.38
C CYS A 301 -10.26 -9.35 -12.61
N ALA A 302 -11.07 -8.60 -11.87
CA ALA A 302 -12.20 -9.15 -11.14
C ALA A 302 -13.25 -9.75 -12.08
N GLY A 303 -13.54 -9.10 -13.22
CA GLY A 303 -14.45 -9.62 -14.25
C GLY A 303 -14.02 -11.00 -14.75
N VAL A 304 -12.77 -11.13 -15.18
CA VAL A 304 -12.17 -12.41 -15.61
C VAL A 304 -12.27 -13.48 -14.53
N LEU A 305 -12.04 -13.12 -13.26
CA LEU A 305 -12.16 -14.08 -12.15
C LEU A 305 -13.61 -14.49 -11.88
N LYS A 306 -14.56 -13.57 -12.02
CA LYS A 306 -15.99 -13.86 -11.89
C LYS A 306 -16.47 -14.81 -12.99
N GLU A 307 -16.03 -14.59 -14.23
CA GLU A 307 -16.27 -15.50 -15.37
C GLU A 307 -15.65 -16.88 -15.13
N ALA A 308 -14.46 -16.94 -14.54
CA ALA A 308 -13.82 -18.19 -14.10
C ALA A 308 -14.50 -18.86 -12.88
N GLY A 309 -15.59 -18.29 -12.37
CA GLY A 309 -16.42 -18.87 -11.32
C GLY A 309 -16.09 -18.43 -9.89
N ALA A 310 -15.37 -17.32 -9.69
CA ALA A 310 -15.15 -16.75 -8.35
C ALA A 310 -16.49 -16.41 -7.67
N LYS A 311 -16.64 -16.79 -6.40
CA LYS A 311 -17.82 -16.45 -5.61
C LYS A 311 -17.85 -14.95 -5.33
N GLU A 312 -16.77 -14.44 -4.75
CA GLU A 312 -16.60 -13.03 -4.40
C GLU A 312 -15.17 -12.60 -4.70
N VAL A 313 -14.99 -11.40 -5.23
CA VAL A 313 -13.68 -10.82 -5.49
C VAL A 313 -13.51 -9.58 -4.61
N TYR A 314 -12.43 -9.54 -3.84
CA TYR A 314 -12.02 -8.40 -3.03
C TYR A 314 -10.70 -7.84 -3.55
N VAL A 315 -10.38 -6.59 -3.22
CA VAL A 315 -9.12 -5.96 -3.65
C VAL A 315 -8.37 -5.42 -2.44
N LEU A 316 -7.04 -5.60 -2.44
CA LEU A 316 -6.13 -5.03 -1.47
C LEU A 316 -4.90 -4.43 -2.17
N THR A 317 -4.63 -3.14 -1.91
CA THR A 317 -3.48 -2.40 -2.48
C THR A 317 -2.62 -1.71 -1.42
N LEU A 318 -1.41 -1.27 -1.78
CA LEU A 318 -0.56 -0.46 -0.90
C LEU A 318 -1.06 0.98 -0.83
N ALA A 319 -1.44 1.57 -1.96
CA ALA A 319 -1.81 2.99 -2.03
C ALA A 319 -3.06 3.24 -2.87
N ARG A 320 -3.69 4.41 -2.67
CA ARG A 320 -4.90 4.81 -3.42
C ARG A 320 -5.27 6.31 -3.40
#